data_AF-A0A292SRD5-F1
#
_entry.id   AF-A0A292SRD5-F1
#
_cell.length_a   1.000
_cell.length_b   1.000
_cell.length_c   1.000
_cell.angle_alpha   90.00
_cell.angle_beta   90.00
_cell.angle_gamma   90.00
#
_symmetry.space_group_name_H-M   'P 1'
#
loop_
_entity.id
_entity.type
_entity.pdbx_description
1 polymer ?
#
loop_
_entity_poly.entity_id
_entity_poly.type
_entity_poly.pdbx_seq_one_letter_code
_entity_poly.pdbx_strand_id
1 'polypeptide(L)'
;MTGRPKKFKTVKALQKLIDAYFDDCEANKKHVTLTGLALWLDTTRETLMDYQKNDEYSDTIKRAKLRIENAYEMRLIDRGNGGDIFALKQFGWSDKHEVTTAPAENTRKAYLEAMAGMNADKMGEQQIQP
;
A
#
# COMPACT_ATOMS: atom_id res chain seq x y z
N MET A 1 16.09 -27.20 -9.73
CA MET A 1 16.64 -26.11 -8.90
C MET A 1 16.27 -26.39 -7.46
N THR A 2 17.23 -26.79 -6.62
CA THR A 2 17.00 -26.94 -5.18
C THR A 2 16.98 -25.55 -4.57
N GLY A 3 15.80 -25.09 -4.15
CA GLY A 3 15.63 -23.78 -3.52
C GLY A 3 16.50 -23.64 -2.27
N ARG A 4 16.77 -22.38 -1.88
CA ARG A 4 17.52 -22.07 -0.66
C ARG A 4 16.91 -22.83 0.52
N PRO A 5 17.71 -23.53 1.35
CA PRO A 5 17.20 -24.23 2.52
C PRO A 5 16.44 -23.27 3.43
N LYS A 6 15.29 -23.71 3.98
CA LYS A 6 14.51 -22.92 4.94
C LYS A 6 15.34 -22.70 6.21
N LYS A 7 15.56 -21.43 6.60
CA LYS A 7 16.16 -21.04 7.88
C LYS A 7 15.43 -21.65 9.09
N PHE A 8 14.10 -21.60 9.10
CA PHE A 8 13.28 -22.18 10.17
C PHE A 8 12.69 -23.51 9.70
N LYS A 9 13.00 -24.58 10.44
CA LYS A 9 12.61 -25.95 10.07
C LYS A 9 11.19 -26.32 10.50
N THR A 10 10.62 -25.59 11.47
CA THR A 10 9.29 -25.86 11.98
C THR A 10 8.55 -24.55 12.28
N VAL A 11 7.24 -24.58 12.08
CA VAL A 11 6.33 -23.49 12.43
C VAL A 11 6.43 -23.12 13.91
N LYS A 12 6.50 -24.13 14.78
CA LYS A 12 6.59 -23.93 16.24
C LYS A 12 7.85 -23.17 16.66
N ALA A 13 8.99 -23.46 16.03
CA ALA A 13 10.23 -22.74 16.31
C ALA A 13 10.16 -21.28 15.86
N LEU A 14 9.58 -21.03 14.67
CA LEU A 14 9.37 -19.68 14.17
C LEU A 14 8.39 -18.90 15.06
N GLN A 15 7.25 -19.49 15.42
CA GLN A 15 6.24 -18.87 16.28
C GLN A 15 6.85 -18.45 17.63
N LYS A 16 7.65 -19.32 18.26
CA LYS A 16 8.33 -19.00 19.53
C LYS A 16 9.24 -17.76 19.41
N LEU A 17 9.98 -17.63 18.31
CA LEU A 17 10.85 -16.47 18.10
C LEU A 17 10.06 -15.20 17.79
N ILE A 18 8.96 -15.33 17.04
CA ILE A 18 8.02 -14.23 16.79
C ILE A 18 7.44 -13.73 18.11
N ASP A 19 6.95 -14.62 18.96
CA ASP A 19 6.38 -14.24 20.26
C ASP A 19 7.41 -13.55 21.14
N ALA A 20 8.63 -14.10 21.21
CA ALA A 20 9.73 -13.47 21.94
C ALA A 20 10.07 -12.05 21.45
N TYR A 21 9.94 -11.76 20.15
CA TYR A 21 10.11 -10.41 19.61
C TYR A 21 9.06 -9.44 20.14
N PHE A 22 7.80 -9.87 20.14
CA PHE A 22 6.70 -9.04 20.64
C PHE A 22 6.80 -8.84 22.15
N ASP A 23 7.14 -9.88 22.90
CA ASP A 23 7.35 -9.80 24.35
C ASP A 23 8.52 -8.85 24.68
N ASP A 24 9.63 -8.89 23.93
CA ASP A 24 10.73 -7.93 24.08
C ASP A 24 10.27 -6.50 23.81
N CYS A 25 9.49 -6.31 22.74
CA CYS A 25 9.01 -4.99 22.38
C CYS A 25 8.05 -4.43 23.44
N GLU A 26 7.16 -5.25 23.99
CA GLU A 26 6.25 -4.87 25.07
C GLU A 26 7.03 -4.54 26.36
N ALA A 27 7.91 -5.44 26.79
CA ALA A 27 8.71 -5.26 28.01
C ALA A 27 9.58 -4.00 27.97
N ASN A 28 10.12 -3.68 26.80
CA ASN A 28 10.98 -2.50 26.60
C ASN A 28 10.24 -1.28 26.05
N LYS A 29 8.91 -1.31 25.94
CA LYS A 29 8.08 -0.22 25.38
C LYS A 29 8.54 0.24 23.98
N LYS A 30 9.05 -0.69 23.17
CA LYS A 30 9.48 -0.43 21.78
C LYS A 30 8.29 -0.58 20.84
N HIS A 31 8.32 0.16 19.75
CA HIS A 31 7.37 -0.03 18.66
C HIS A 31 7.70 -1.29 17.86
N VAL A 32 6.68 -2.10 17.61
CA VAL A 32 6.79 -3.27 16.75
C VAL A 32 6.78 -2.84 15.27
N THR A 33 7.63 -3.44 14.47
CA THR A 33 7.73 -3.15 13.03
C THR A 33 8.06 -4.43 12.26
N LEU A 34 7.67 -4.50 10.98
CA LEU A 34 7.99 -5.65 10.14
C LEU A 34 9.51 -5.80 9.94
N THR A 35 10.22 -4.69 9.80
CA THR A 35 11.68 -4.69 9.71
C THR A 35 12.32 -5.12 11.03
N GLY A 36 11.80 -4.65 12.17
CA GLY A 36 12.28 -5.06 13.50
C GLY A 36 12.12 -6.56 13.72
N LEU A 37 10.99 -7.14 13.31
CA LEU A 37 10.79 -8.59 13.35
C LEU A 37 11.80 -9.32 12.45
N ALA A 38 12.05 -8.83 11.23
CA ALA A 38 13.05 -9.44 10.34
C ALA A 38 14.46 -9.41 10.95
N LEU A 39 14.85 -8.28 11.54
CA LEU A 39 16.13 -8.14 12.25
C LEU A 39 16.24 -9.09 13.44
N TRP A 40 15.19 -9.20 14.26
CA TRP A 40 15.14 -10.13 15.39
C TRP A 40 15.32 -11.59 14.97
N LEU A 41 14.69 -11.96 13.86
CA LEU A 41 14.76 -13.29 13.27
C LEU A 41 16.04 -13.53 12.46
N ASP A 42 16.96 -12.56 12.42
CA ASP A 42 18.20 -12.58 11.63
C ASP A 42 17.91 -12.95 10.15
N THR A 43 16.94 -12.26 9.56
CA THR A 43 16.45 -12.53 8.21
C THR A 43 16.03 -11.25 7.51
N THR A 44 15.50 -11.38 6.29
CA THR A 44 14.99 -10.24 5.51
C THR A 44 13.47 -10.24 5.41
N ARG A 45 12.89 -9.10 5.04
CA ARG A 45 11.43 -8.98 4.81
C ARG A 45 10.97 -9.90 3.69
N GLU A 46 11.75 -10.03 2.63
CA GLU A 46 11.49 -10.90 1.49
C GLU A 46 11.38 -12.35 1.95
N THR A 47 12.30 -12.77 2.81
CA THR A 47 12.25 -14.12 3.39
C THR A 47 10.96 -14.33 4.18
N LEU A 48 10.53 -13.37 5.00
CA LEU A 48 9.24 -13.48 5.70
C LEU A 48 8.07 -13.59 4.70
N MET A 49 8.09 -12.84 3.60
CA MET A 49 7.03 -12.92 2.58
C MET A 49 7.05 -14.28 1.85
N ASP A 50 8.21 -14.86 1.61
CA ASP A 50 8.31 -16.20 1.02
C ASP A 50 7.78 -17.28 1.96
N TYR A 51 7.97 -17.13 3.28
CA TYR A 51 7.32 -17.98 4.26
C TYR A 51 5.81 -17.78 4.28
N GLN A 52 5.32 -16.54 4.10
CA GLN A 52 3.88 -16.28 4.00
C GLN A 52 3.22 -17.01 2.82
N LYS A 53 3.95 -17.19 1.71
CA LYS A 53 3.48 -17.93 0.51
C LYS A 53 3.48 -19.44 0.70
N ASN A 54 4.15 -19.95 1.73
CA ASN A 54 4.19 -21.37 2.03
C ASN A 54 3.05 -21.73 2.98
N ASP A 55 2.15 -22.63 2.59
CA ASP A 55 0.94 -22.98 3.36
C ASP A 55 1.25 -23.36 4.82
N GLU A 56 2.36 -24.08 5.06
CA GLU A 56 2.78 -24.50 6.40
C GLU A 56 3.06 -23.30 7.32
N TYR A 57 3.63 -22.21 6.78
CA TYR A 57 4.06 -21.04 7.55
C TYR A 57 3.13 -19.83 7.38
N SER A 58 2.17 -19.90 6.44
CA SER A 58 1.35 -18.77 5.99
C SER A 58 0.65 -18.07 7.15
N ASP A 59 -0.04 -18.85 7.98
CA ASP A 59 -0.85 -18.33 9.09
C ASP A 59 0.00 -17.68 10.17
N THR A 60 1.18 -18.25 10.43
CA THR A 60 2.13 -17.70 11.41
C THR A 60 2.64 -16.33 10.98
N ILE A 61 3.01 -16.17 9.70
CA ILE A 61 3.46 -14.88 9.18
C ILE A 61 2.30 -13.88 9.09
N LYS A 62 1.13 -14.29 8.61
CA LYS A 62 -0.07 -13.43 8.53
C LYS A 62 -0.45 -12.90 9.92
N ARG A 63 -0.45 -13.76 10.94
CA ARG A 63 -0.73 -13.35 12.33
C ARG A 63 0.30 -12.35 12.85
N ALA A 64 1.58 -12.57 12.58
CA ALA A 64 2.63 -11.62 12.97
C ALA A 64 2.44 -10.25 12.30
N LYS A 65 2.12 -10.23 11.00
CA LYS A 65 1.82 -8.99 10.27
C LYS A 65 0.59 -8.27 10.84
N LEU A 66 -0.47 -9.01 11.15
CA LEU A 66 -1.69 -8.45 11.72
C LEU A 66 -1.44 -7.79 13.10
N ARG A 67 -0.59 -8.39 13.94
CA ARG A 67 -0.17 -7.77 15.22
C ARG A 67 0.58 -6.45 15.00
N ILE A 68 1.46 -6.41 14.00
CA ILE A 68 2.20 -5.20 13.64
C ILE A 68 1.25 -4.14 13.08
N GLU A 69 0.34 -4.52 12.18
CA GLU A 69 -0.68 -3.66 11.59
C GLU A 69 -1.55 -3.01 12.67
N ASN A 70 -2.08 -3.80 13.61
CA ASN A 70 -2.85 -3.28 14.73
C ASN A 70 -2.03 -2.31 15.61
N ALA A 71 -0.74 -2.55 15.81
CA ALA A 71 0.11 -1.60 16.54
C ALA A 71 0.32 -0.27 15.79
N TYR A 72 0.27 -0.24 14.46
CA TYR A 72 0.25 1.01 13.71
C TYR A 72 -1.13 1.68 13.76
N GLU A 73 -2.21 0.90 13.69
CA GLU A 73 -3.59 1.38 13.81
C GLU A 73 -3.85 2.05 15.16
N MET A 74 -3.47 1.40 16.26
CA MET A 74 -3.60 1.97 17.61
C MET A 74 -2.85 3.29 17.75
N ARG A 75 -1.60 3.37 17.26
CA ARG A 75 -0.86 4.63 17.27
C ARG A 75 -1.50 5.70 16.40
N LEU A 76 -2.07 5.32 15.26
CA LEU A 76 -2.79 6.25 14.39
C LEU A 76 -4.01 6.83 15.11
N ILE A 77 -4.78 6.01 15.84
CA ILE A 77 -5.91 6.47 16.67
C ILE A 77 -5.42 7.44 17.75
N ASP A 78 -4.34 7.10 18.44
CA ASP A 78 -3.85 7.88 19.58
C ASP A 78 -3.28 9.25 19.18
N ARG A 79 -2.59 9.35 18.03
CA ARG A 79 -1.80 10.54 17.68
C ARG A 79 -2.07 11.14 16.30
N GLY A 80 -2.76 10.45 15.41
CA GLY A 80 -3.14 10.96 14.08
C GLY A 80 -1.96 11.33 13.16
N ASN A 81 -0.89 10.52 13.09
CA ASN A 81 0.31 10.85 12.31
C ASN A 81 0.31 10.19 10.91
N GLY A 82 0.62 10.96 9.86
CA GLY A 82 0.76 10.48 8.48
C GLY A 82 1.82 9.38 8.29
N GLY A 83 2.82 9.28 9.16
CA GLY A 83 3.78 8.17 9.16
C GLY A 83 3.12 6.81 9.44
N ASP A 84 2.08 6.77 10.28
CA ASP A 84 1.33 5.53 10.56
C ASP A 84 0.47 5.14 9.37
N ILE A 85 -0.16 6.13 8.72
CA ILE A 85 -0.91 5.93 7.46
C ILE A 85 0.02 5.39 6.37
N PHE A 86 1.21 5.96 6.21
CA PHE A 86 2.21 5.47 5.25
C PHE A 86 2.58 4.01 5.51
N ALA A 87 2.77 3.62 6.78
CA ALA A 87 3.05 2.25 7.16
C ALA A 87 1.87 1.31 6.88
N LEU A 88 0.65 1.70 7.25
CA LEU A 88 -0.59 0.93 7.02
C LEU A 88 -0.86 0.70 5.52
N LYS A 89 -0.50 1.65 4.65
CA LYS A 89 -0.54 1.44 3.19
C LYS A 89 0.34 0.26 2.74
N GLN A 90 1.43 -0.04 3.44
CA GLN A 90 2.26 -1.24 3.16
C GLN A 90 1.57 -2.56 3.56
N PHE A 91 0.51 -2.49 4.37
CA PHE A 91 -0.35 -3.61 4.73
C PHE A 91 -1.57 -3.73 3.81
N GLY A 92 -1.67 -2.90 2.78
CA GLY A 92 -2.75 -2.95 1.78
C GLY A 92 -3.88 -1.96 2.02
N TRP A 93 -3.75 -1.06 2.99
CA TRP A 93 -4.71 0.03 3.18
C TRP A 93 -4.64 0.99 1.99
N SER A 94 -5.79 1.50 1.58
CA SER A 94 -5.90 2.48 0.51
C SER A 94 -6.99 3.51 0.81
N ASP A 95 -6.76 4.73 0.36
CA ASP A 95 -7.79 5.77 0.39
C ASP A 95 -8.79 5.48 -0.74
N LYS A 96 -10.09 5.54 -0.42
CA LYS A 96 -11.14 5.45 -1.45
C LYS A 96 -11.43 6.84 -1.99
N HIS A 97 -11.36 6.99 -3.32
CA HIS A 97 -11.81 8.19 -4.02
C HIS A 97 -13.03 7.84 -4.88
N GLU A 98 -14.17 8.48 -4.61
CA GLU A 98 -15.34 8.43 -5.47
C GLU A 98 -15.33 9.63 -6.41
N VAL A 99 -15.33 9.38 -7.72
CA VAL A 99 -15.45 10.42 -8.74
C VAL A 99 -16.87 10.36 -9.31
N THR A 100 -17.74 11.28 -8.89
CA THR A 100 -19.06 11.42 -9.50
C THR A 100 -18.92 12.20 -10.80
N THR A 101 -18.97 11.53 -11.94
CA THR A 101 -19.09 12.20 -13.23
C THR A 101 -20.54 12.60 -13.46
N ALA A 102 -20.85 13.90 -13.45
CA ALA A 102 -22.12 14.39 -13.96
C ALA A 102 -22.21 14.11 -15.48
N PRO A 103 -23.38 13.74 -16.04
CA PRO A 103 -23.54 13.59 -17.48
C PRO A 103 -23.21 14.92 -18.16
N ALA A 104 -22.25 14.87 -19.08
CA ALA A 104 -21.72 16.04 -19.76
C ALA A 104 -22.69 16.52 -20.85
N GLU A 105 -23.87 17.00 -20.49
CA GLU A 105 -24.80 17.64 -21.44
C GLU A 105 -24.25 18.98 -21.97
N ASN A 106 -23.37 19.63 -21.22
CA ASN A 106 -22.92 20.99 -21.55
C ASN A 106 -21.57 21.07 -22.28
N THR A 107 -20.78 19.99 -22.35
CA THR A 107 -19.45 20.04 -22.98
C THR A 107 -19.50 19.81 -24.49
N ARG A 108 -20.42 18.95 -24.97
CA ARG A 108 -20.55 18.69 -26.42
C ARG A 108 -21.05 19.92 -27.18
N LYS A 109 -22.00 20.68 -26.62
CA LYS A 109 -22.51 21.91 -27.23
C LYS A 109 -21.43 23.00 -27.28
N ALA A 110 -20.71 23.21 -26.17
CA ALA A 110 -19.60 24.16 -26.09
C ALA A 110 -18.45 23.81 -27.07
N TYR A 111 -18.13 22.52 -27.23
CA TYR A 111 -17.12 22.08 -28.19
C TYR A 111 -17.54 22.33 -29.65
N LEU A 112 -18.82 22.08 -29.98
CA LEU A 112 -19.35 22.31 -31.32
C LEU A 112 -19.44 23.81 -31.66
N GLU A 113 -19.81 24.66 -30.71
CA GLU A 113 -19.85 26.12 -30.87
C GLU A 113 -18.43 26.70 -31.09
N ALA A 114 -17.44 26.24 -30.32
CA ALA A 114 -16.05 26.65 -30.49
C ALA A 114 -15.47 26.25 -31.87
N MET A 115 -15.80 25.04 -32.35
CA MET A 115 -15.38 24.57 -33.67
C MET A 115 -16.09 25.29 -34.82
N ALA A 116 -17.33 25.75 -34.62
CA ALA A 116 -18.05 26.55 -35.61
C ALA A 116 -17.46 27.96 -35.76
N GLY A 117 -17.07 28.61 -34.65
CA GLY A 117 -16.42 29.92 -34.66
C GLY A 117 -15.06 29.91 -35.39
N MET A 118 -14.23 28.89 -35.16
CA MET A 118 -12.91 28.77 -35.80
C MET A 118 -12.97 28.57 -37.33
N ASN A 119 -14.07 28.02 -37.87
CA ASN A 119 -14.24 27.85 -39.32
C ASN A 119 -14.76 29.13 -40.01
N ALA A 120 -15.45 30.01 -39.28
CA ALA A 120 -15.92 31.29 -39.81
C ALA A 120 -14.77 32.29 -40.01
N ASP A 121 -13.80 32.32 -39.09
CA ASP A 121 -12.65 33.23 -39.16
C ASP A 121 -11.73 32.91 -40.36
N LYS A 122 -11.61 31.63 -40.75
CA LYS A 122 -10.78 31.20 -41.89
C LYS A 122 -11.37 31.52 -43.27
N MET A 123 -12.68 31.81 -43.34
CA MET A 123 -13.34 32.22 -44.60
C MET A 123 -13.22 33.72 -44.87
N GLY A 124 -12.86 34.54 -43.87
CA GLY A 124 -12.71 36.00 -44.02
C GLY A 124 -11.35 36.46 -44.53
N GLU A 125 -10.30 35.64 -44.44
CA GLU A 125 -8.93 36.03 -44.80
C GLU A 125 -8.53 35.66 -46.25
N GLN A 126 -9.33 34.88 -46.97
CA GLN A 126 -9.01 34.46 -48.35
C GLN A 126 -9.50 35.42 -49.44
N GLN A 127 -9.97 36.61 -49.11
CA GLN A 127 -10.52 37.54 -50.10
C GLN A 127 -9.94 38.95 -50.03
N ILE A 128 -8.64 39.10 -49.78
CA ILE A 128 -7.94 40.37 -50.08
C ILE A 128 -6.48 40.09 -50.47
N GLN A 129 -6.20 39.71 -51.71
CA GLN A 129 -4.99 40.15 -52.44
C GLN A 129 -5.37 40.31 -53.93
N PRO A 130 -5.00 41.42 -54.58
CA PRO A 130 -5.38 41.74 -55.96
C PRO A 130 -4.73 40.82 -56.99
#